data_AF-L8H749-F1
#
_entry.id   AF-L8H749-F1
#
_cell.length_a   1.000
_cell.length_b   1.000
_cell.length_c   1.000
_cell.angle_alpha   90.00
_cell.angle_beta   90.00
_cell.angle_gamma   90.00
#
_symmetry.space_group_name_H-M   'P 1'
#
loop_
_entity.id
_entity.type
_entity.pdbx_description
1 polymer ?
#
loop_
_entity_poly.entity_id
_entity_poly.type
_entity_poly.pdbx_seq_one_letter_code
_entity_poly.pdbx_strand_id
1 'polypeptide(L)'
;MYQPKAWSLALALALFMFAAGTSANKAKIVLTAEETEGALGFYSTDGELLGKAKVGLLPHEVIVSKDGTTAIVSNFGLHDFDSPYGDAGLYLSRINIPLRLEDKLFYTFPKGAPAHSAQRAPHGVKFNHDETKLYVNTEWTSSDGTAKPSILVYDLTDGSEEPAQVWTLGNNTNKCHNFVFSNDGQTVWLQLGPQGIAAMDAVTGEVKTPFLLGTTIVGVRGLTWSTVEPGVLIVSGIGELWAINTTAAYPPPVVRHYAGYGTRQFLYSAVSPDGKYIVAPAVWNSQVLIIDYWTTKVVARLSSDIDPVAIAISDDSRYAYATGGRGASLTKIDLKKFTTEVIPTGSATGPNGVTFAPKTNSYKTTEFTVGVVISLTGAGNANAYEFQSGLAIWKERINDAGGIALANNKAAFVRLVFLDDLSDSTSTSRLLRELVDEHGADALVVASAGFTPDRRLLRTLDQEDVPLLSLFQVEGDNRKRSDVRSELLRPRADSDVLGHDRWCSLTRYSADFAQRYSRNATTVNAQATAAGIIIEQAAVRSGRSSGKKLVEAIAATDTVLFSGAVKFDAQGNNIYGDSTPVLIRG
;
A
#
# COMPACT_ATOMS: atom_id res chain seq x y z
N MET A 1 37.21 74.46 26.19
CA MET A 1 37.45 74.52 24.74
C MET A 1 37.97 73.14 24.34
N TYR A 2 37.15 72.31 23.68
CA TYR A 2 37.55 71.23 22.74
C TYR A 2 36.36 70.28 22.47
N GLN A 3 35.91 70.35 21.22
CA GLN A 3 35.31 69.30 20.38
C GLN A 3 36.02 69.49 19.01
N PRO A 4 36.12 68.48 18.12
CA PRO A 4 35.08 67.49 17.87
C PRO A 4 35.53 66.05 17.55
N LYS A 5 34.48 65.22 17.38
CA LYS A 5 34.37 63.79 17.09
C LYS A 5 34.97 63.37 15.73
N ALA A 6 35.43 62.12 15.65
CA ALA A 6 35.28 61.26 14.47
C ALA A 6 35.19 59.80 14.90
N TRP A 7 34.20 59.09 14.34
CA TRP A 7 33.88 57.68 14.60
C TRP A 7 34.76 56.79 13.72
N SER A 8 35.14 55.60 14.20
CA SER A 8 35.78 54.57 13.38
C SER A 8 35.10 53.23 13.58
N LEU A 9 34.65 52.68 12.44
CA LEU A 9 33.93 51.43 12.22
C LEU A 9 34.60 50.21 12.90
N ALA A 10 33.78 49.39 13.58
CA ALA A 10 34.12 48.02 13.92
C ALA A 10 33.72 47.08 12.75
N LEU A 11 34.70 46.34 12.22
CA LEU A 11 34.52 45.33 11.19
C LEU A 11 34.09 44.02 11.85
N ALA A 12 32.83 43.60 11.66
CA ALA A 12 32.36 42.28 12.08
C ALA A 12 32.62 41.26 10.95
N LEU A 13 33.52 40.30 11.21
CA LEU A 13 33.69 39.11 10.36
C LEU A 13 32.49 38.17 10.60
N ALA A 14 31.56 38.12 9.66
CA ALA A 14 30.53 37.09 9.61
C ALA A 14 31.11 35.82 8.97
N LEU A 15 31.37 34.79 9.78
CA LEU A 15 31.61 33.42 9.32
C LEU A 15 30.29 32.85 8.77
N PHE A 16 30.10 32.95 7.45
CA PHE A 16 29.11 32.12 6.76
C PHE A 16 29.62 30.68 6.70
N MET A 17 29.21 29.85 7.66
CA MET A 17 29.24 28.40 7.48
C MET A 17 28.17 28.04 6.44
N PHE A 18 28.58 27.91 5.18
CA PHE A 18 27.85 27.09 4.23
C PHE A 18 27.91 25.65 4.74
N ALA A 19 26.87 25.22 5.46
CA ALA A 19 26.55 23.81 5.57
C ALA A 19 26.05 23.35 4.19
N ALA A 20 26.98 23.15 3.25
CA ALA A 20 26.75 22.24 2.15
C ALA A 20 26.55 20.87 2.79
N GLY A 21 25.29 20.51 3.02
CA GLY A 21 24.93 19.15 3.40
C GLY A 21 25.42 18.25 2.28
N THR A 22 26.60 17.66 2.44
CA THR A 22 27.01 16.51 1.66
C THR A 22 25.95 15.45 1.94
N SER A 23 25.07 15.17 1.00
CA SER A 23 24.35 13.91 0.96
C SER A 23 25.42 12.84 0.81
N ALA A 24 25.95 12.35 1.93
CA ALA A 24 26.68 11.11 1.93
C ALA A 24 25.76 10.11 1.22
N ASN A 25 26.19 9.59 0.06
CA ASN A 25 25.41 8.66 -0.73
C ASN A 25 25.04 7.48 0.17
N LYS A 26 23.84 7.51 0.74
CA LYS A 26 23.33 6.41 1.54
C LYS A 26 23.34 5.21 0.62
N ALA A 27 23.91 4.10 1.08
CA ALA A 27 23.83 2.84 0.35
C ALA A 27 22.37 2.63 -0.08
N LYS A 28 22.13 2.21 -1.33
CA LYS A 28 20.77 2.00 -1.83
C LYS A 28 20.38 0.52 -1.77
N ILE A 29 19.08 0.29 -1.80
CA ILE A 29 18.44 -1.01 -2.01
C ILE A 29 17.49 -0.88 -3.21
N VAL A 30 17.17 -2.01 -3.81
CA VAL A 30 16.18 -2.12 -4.88
C VAL A 30 14.87 -2.61 -4.27
N LEU A 31 13.77 -1.93 -4.60
CA LEU A 31 12.42 -2.35 -4.24
C LEU A 31 11.71 -2.82 -5.50
N THR A 32 10.97 -3.93 -5.43
CA THR A 32 10.16 -4.38 -6.56
C THR A 32 8.80 -4.93 -6.11
N ALA A 33 7.75 -4.54 -6.81
CA ALA A 33 6.42 -5.10 -6.65
C ALA A 33 6.38 -6.50 -7.27
N GLU A 34 5.97 -7.49 -6.49
CA GLU A 34 5.92 -8.89 -6.88
C GLU A 34 4.47 -9.35 -6.90
N GLU A 35 3.88 -9.36 -8.11
CA GLU A 35 2.45 -9.53 -8.32
C GLU A 35 1.89 -10.79 -7.66
N THR A 36 2.41 -11.97 -8.03
CA THR A 36 1.83 -13.25 -7.58
C THR A 36 2.07 -13.51 -6.09
N GLU A 37 3.09 -12.87 -5.51
CA GLU A 37 3.38 -12.98 -4.08
C GLU A 37 2.53 -12.04 -3.22
N GLY A 38 1.89 -11.04 -3.83
CA GLY A 38 1.22 -9.98 -3.08
C GLY A 38 2.20 -9.26 -2.15
N ALA A 39 3.38 -8.92 -2.66
CA ALA A 39 4.47 -8.41 -1.84
C ALA A 39 5.27 -7.28 -2.49
N LEU A 40 5.89 -6.44 -1.66
CA LEU A 40 7.01 -5.61 -2.03
C LEU A 40 8.30 -6.26 -1.56
N GLY A 41 9.16 -6.66 -2.48
CA GLY A 41 10.48 -7.24 -2.18
C GLY A 41 11.56 -6.18 -2.00
N PHE A 42 12.47 -6.41 -1.05
CA PHE A 42 13.59 -5.54 -0.71
C PHE A 42 14.89 -6.27 -1.02
N TYR A 43 15.71 -5.73 -1.91
CA TYR A 43 16.95 -6.37 -2.38
C TYR A 43 18.16 -5.45 -2.19
N SER A 44 19.32 -6.02 -1.87
CA SER A 44 20.57 -5.30 -2.03
C SER A 44 20.81 -5.00 -3.51
N THR A 45 21.66 -4.02 -3.82
CA THR A 45 22.08 -3.77 -5.21
C THR A 45 22.88 -4.93 -5.81
N ASP A 46 23.30 -5.89 -4.99
CA ASP A 46 23.98 -7.11 -5.43
C ASP A 46 23.01 -8.30 -5.53
N GLY A 47 21.71 -8.09 -5.31
CA GLY A 47 20.67 -9.09 -5.51
C GLY A 47 20.33 -9.94 -4.29
N GLU A 48 20.87 -9.63 -3.11
CA GLU A 48 20.51 -10.33 -1.87
C GLU A 48 19.09 -9.92 -1.43
N LEU A 49 18.19 -10.89 -1.21
CA LEU A 49 16.88 -10.63 -0.62
C LEU A 49 17.04 -10.23 0.85
N LEU A 50 16.63 -8.99 1.16
CA LEU A 50 16.67 -8.43 2.51
C LEU A 50 15.37 -8.66 3.28
N GLY A 51 14.24 -8.83 2.57
CA GLY A 51 12.94 -9.09 3.16
C GLY A 51 11.79 -8.79 2.20
N LYS A 52 10.56 -9.08 2.62
CA LYS A 52 9.33 -8.78 1.85
C LYS A 52 8.29 -8.17 2.79
N ALA A 53 7.57 -7.17 2.31
CA ALA A 53 6.37 -6.65 2.96
C ALA A 53 5.14 -7.18 2.22
N LYS A 54 4.20 -7.85 2.90
CA LYS A 54 2.93 -8.25 2.26
C LYS A 54 2.04 -7.02 2.04
N VAL A 55 1.44 -6.97 0.86
CA VAL A 55 0.54 -5.91 0.38
C VAL A 55 -0.72 -6.55 -0.20
N GLY A 56 -1.49 -5.80 -0.99
CA GLY A 56 -2.71 -6.29 -1.62
C GLY A 56 -2.48 -7.20 -2.84
N LEU A 57 -3.55 -7.45 -3.58
CA LEU A 57 -3.55 -8.34 -4.75
C LEU A 57 -2.82 -7.72 -5.94
N LEU A 58 -1.99 -8.53 -6.60
CA LEU A 58 -1.23 -8.18 -7.81
C LEU A 58 -0.67 -6.75 -7.75
N PRO A 59 0.25 -6.45 -6.80
CA PRO A 59 0.87 -5.15 -6.70
C PRO A 59 1.66 -4.84 -7.98
N HIS A 60 1.55 -3.61 -8.47
CA HIS A 60 1.95 -3.29 -9.85
C HIS A 60 2.98 -2.17 -9.93
N GLU A 61 2.74 -1.05 -9.24
CA GLU A 61 3.66 0.09 -9.23
C GLU A 61 4.21 0.33 -7.83
N VAL A 62 5.42 0.89 -7.76
CA VAL A 62 6.03 1.35 -6.50
C VAL A 62 6.72 2.69 -6.69
N ILE A 63 6.43 3.64 -5.79
CA ILE A 63 7.14 4.92 -5.68
C ILE A 63 7.68 5.11 -4.27
N VAL A 64 8.72 5.94 -4.13
CA VAL A 64 9.39 6.23 -2.85
C VAL A 64 9.38 7.74 -2.61
N SER A 65 9.12 8.16 -1.37
CA SER A 65 9.16 9.56 -0.95
C SER A 65 10.57 10.13 -1.05
N LYS A 66 10.71 11.45 -1.18
CA LYS A 66 12.02 12.13 -1.28
C LYS A 66 12.94 11.86 -0.10
N ASP A 67 12.39 11.74 1.10
CA ASP A 67 13.16 11.42 2.31
C ASP A 67 13.60 9.94 2.37
N GLY A 68 13.05 9.11 1.48
CA GLY A 68 13.33 7.69 1.35
C GLY A 68 12.80 6.82 2.49
N THR A 69 11.84 7.31 3.28
CA THR A 69 11.27 6.57 4.41
C THR A 69 9.95 5.88 4.11
N THR A 70 9.24 6.33 3.07
CA THR A 70 7.91 5.84 2.70
C THR A 70 7.93 5.32 1.27
N ALA A 71 7.31 4.17 1.03
CA ALA A 71 6.93 3.73 -0.31
C ALA A 71 5.41 3.65 -0.44
N ILE A 72 4.90 3.89 -1.64
CA ILE A 72 3.50 3.62 -1.99
C ILE A 72 3.49 2.54 -3.06
N VAL A 73 2.71 1.49 -2.82
CA VAL A 73 2.51 0.38 -3.74
C VAL A 73 1.07 0.38 -4.20
N SER A 74 0.84 0.36 -5.52
CA SER A 74 -0.50 0.20 -6.05
C SER A 74 -0.87 -1.28 -6.09
N ASN A 75 -1.97 -1.66 -5.45
CA ASN A 75 -2.48 -3.03 -5.52
C ASN A 75 -3.49 -3.10 -6.66
N PHE A 76 -2.98 -3.27 -7.88
CA PHE A 76 -3.78 -3.18 -9.09
C PHE A 76 -4.86 -4.26 -9.14
N GLY A 77 -4.53 -5.45 -8.66
CA GLY A 77 -5.43 -6.60 -8.63
C GLY A 77 -5.69 -7.23 -10.00
N LEU A 78 -5.08 -6.68 -11.06
CA LEU A 78 -5.14 -7.19 -12.43
C LEU A 78 -3.70 -7.42 -12.93
N HIS A 79 -3.51 -8.31 -13.90
CA HIS A 79 -2.18 -8.67 -14.39
C HIS A 79 -1.53 -7.67 -15.34
N ASP A 80 -2.29 -7.00 -16.21
CA ASP A 80 -1.76 -6.01 -17.16
C ASP A 80 -2.92 -5.22 -17.78
N PHE A 81 -2.60 -4.07 -18.37
CA PHE A 81 -3.50 -3.25 -19.17
C PHE A 81 -4.13 -4.02 -20.34
N ASP A 82 -3.33 -4.83 -21.04
CA ASP A 82 -3.76 -5.62 -22.21
C ASP A 82 -4.32 -7.01 -21.84
N SER A 83 -4.20 -7.40 -20.58
CA SER A 83 -4.63 -8.72 -20.08
C SER A 83 -5.16 -8.58 -18.65
N PRO A 84 -6.35 -7.96 -18.45
CA PRO A 84 -6.90 -7.64 -17.14
C PRO A 84 -7.50 -8.87 -16.45
N TYR A 85 -6.72 -9.93 -16.31
CA TYR A 85 -7.06 -11.10 -15.52
C TYR A 85 -6.80 -10.79 -14.04
N GLY A 86 -7.77 -11.10 -13.19
CA GLY A 86 -7.70 -10.88 -11.74
C GLY A 86 -8.96 -10.19 -11.21
N ASP A 87 -8.88 -9.74 -9.96
CA ASP A 87 -9.93 -8.98 -9.27
C ASP A 87 -9.46 -7.55 -9.05
N ALA A 88 -10.17 -6.59 -9.66
CA ALA A 88 -9.84 -5.17 -9.56
C ALA A 88 -9.54 -4.74 -8.11
N GLY A 89 -8.37 -4.10 -7.94
CA GLY A 89 -7.88 -3.64 -6.66
C GLY A 89 -8.75 -2.57 -5.99
N LEU A 90 -8.62 -2.49 -4.68
CA LEU A 90 -9.46 -1.69 -3.78
C LEU A 90 -8.69 -0.62 -3.00
N TYR A 91 -7.36 -0.72 -2.91
CA TYR A 91 -6.54 0.19 -2.12
C TYR A 91 -5.09 0.19 -2.58
N LEU A 92 -4.34 1.20 -2.17
CA LEU A 92 -2.89 1.26 -2.20
C LEU A 92 -2.31 0.97 -0.81
N SER A 93 -1.10 0.44 -0.78
CA SER A 93 -0.36 0.12 0.43
C SER A 93 0.73 1.17 0.67
N ARG A 94 0.73 1.79 1.85
CA ARG A 94 1.87 2.59 2.31
C ARG A 94 2.81 1.71 3.10
N ILE A 95 4.06 1.69 2.68
CA ILE A 95 5.13 0.93 3.31
C ILE A 95 6.07 1.87 4.05
N ASN A 96 6.27 1.60 5.33
CA ASN A 96 7.35 2.15 6.11
C ASN A 96 8.65 1.43 5.74
N ILE A 97 9.52 2.05 4.94
CA ILE A 97 10.75 1.44 4.41
C ILE A 97 11.72 1.02 5.54
N PRO A 98 11.96 1.83 6.59
CA PRO A 98 12.76 1.40 7.76
C PRO A 98 12.28 0.11 8.42
N LEU A 99 10.96 -0.05 8.56
CA LEU A 99 10.35 -1.24 9.15
C LEU A 99 10.16 -2.38 8.14
N ARG A 100 10.11 -2.07 6.85
CA ARG A 100 9.69 -2.98 5.77
C ARG A 100 8.29 -3.55 6.02
N LEU A 101 7.37 -2.70 6.49
CA LEU A 101 6.00 -3.06 6.84
C LEU A 101 4.98 -2.12 6.23
N GLU A 102 3.80 -2.65 5.90
CA GLU A 102 2.63 -1.84 5.60
C GLU A 102 2.12 -1.19 6.89
N ASP A 103 1.95 0.14 6.87
CA ASP A 103 1.53 0.92 8.03
C ASP A 103 0.29 1.79 7.78
N LYS A 104 -0.17 1.87 6.53
CA LYS A 104 -1.40 2.57 6.15
C LYS A 104 -1.95 2.05 4.82
N LEU A 105 -3.27 2.10 4.68
CA LEU A 105 -3.99 1.83 3.44
C LEU A 105 -4.61 3.13 2.90
N PHE A 106 -4.63 3.26 1.57
CA PHE A 106 -5.37 4.32 0.87
C PHE A 106 -6.43 3.67 0.00
N TYR A 107 -7.71 3.79 0.38
CA TYR A 107 -8.82 3.14 -0.31
C TYR A 107 -9.23 3.91 -1.56
N THR A 108 -9.66 3.22 -2.60
CA THR A 108 -10.14 3.84 -3.85
C THR A 108 -11.60 4.29 -3.77
N PHE A 109 -12.20 4.22 -2.59
CA PHE A 109 -13.62 4.42 -2.33
C PHE A 109 -13.80 5.04 -0.94
N PRO A 110 -14.90 5.77 -0.70
CA PRO A 110 -15.23 6.25 0.63
C PRO A 110 -15.73 5.12 1.54
N LYS A 111 -15.50 5.24 2.84
CA LYS A 111 -15.93 4.27 3.85
C LYS A 111 -17.43 3.97 3.72
N GLY A 112 -17.77 2.69 3.61
CA GLY A 112 -19.15 2.25 3.46
C GLY A 112 -19.70 2.31 2.03
N ALA A 113 -18.87 2.51 1.01
CA ALA A 113 -19.30 2.46 -0.38
C ALA A 113 -19.82 1.06 -0.78
N PRO A 114 -20.80 0.99 -1.70
CA PRO A 114 -21.22 -0.28 -2.30
C PRO A 114 -20.08 -0.93 -3.10
N ALA A 115 -19.91 -2.25 -2.94
CA ALA A 115 -18.81 -3.01 -3.54
C ALA A 115 -18.69 -2.83 -5.06
N HIS A 116 -19.81 -2.81 -5.79
CA HIS A 116 -19.83 -2.63 -7.24
C HIS A 116 -19.24 -1.30 -7.73
N SER A 117 -19.25 -0.26 -6.88
CA SER A 117 -18.79 1.10 -7.21
C SER A 117 -17.34 1.41 -6.78
N ALA A 118 -16.73 0.48 -6.04
CA ALA A 118 -15.49 0.71 -5.30
C ALA A 118 -14.26 0.03 -5.91
N GLN A 119 -14.46 -1.06 -6.66
CA GLN A 119 -13.42 -1.70 -7.45
C GLN A 119 -12.97 -0.76 -8.56
N ARG A 120 -11.72 -0.29 -8.48
CA ARG A 120 -11.19 0.70 -9.42
C ARG A 120 -9.87 0.29 -10.05
N ALA A 121 -9.19 -0.73 -9.52
CA ALA A 121 -7.89 -1.19 -10.00
C ALA A 121 -6.88 -0.02 -10.05
N PRO A 122 -6.41 0.48 -8.88
CA PRO A 122 -5.43 1.56 -8.82
C PRO A 122 -4.12 1.08 -9.45
N HIS A 123 -3.58 1.85 -10.38
CA HIS A 123 -2.42 1.43 -11.17
C HIS A 123 -1.25 2.39 -11.02
N GLY A 124 -1.08 3.36 -11.91
CA GLY A 124 -0.03 4.37 -11.83
C GLY A 124 -0.23 5.27 -10.62
N VAL A 125 0.85 5.49 -9.88
CA VAL A 125 0.87 6.29 -8.66
C VAL A 125 2.03 7.27 -8.68
N LYS A 126 1.82 8.53 -8.25
CA LYS A 126 2.84 9.58 -8.16
C LYS A 126 2.53 10.55 -7.02
N PHE A 127 3.56 10.95 -6.26
CA PHE A 127 3.46 12.15 -5.43
C PHE A 127 3.40 13.40 -6.31
N ASN A 128 2.71 14.44 -5.86
CA ASN A 128 2.89 15.77 -6.43
C ASN A 128 4.27 16.35 -6.04
N HIS A 129 4.60 17.53 -6.56
CA HIS A 129 5.95 18.09 -6.43
C HIS A 129 6.44 18.25 -4.97
N ASP A 130 5.57 18.64 -4.03
CA ASP A 130 5.93 18.83 -2.62
C ASP A 130 5.59 17.64 -1.72
N GLU A 131 5.11 16.54 -2.30
CA GLU A 131 4.66 15.32 -1.61
C GLU A 131 3.55 15.55 -0.56
N THR A 132 2.75 16.61 -0.73
CA THR A 132 1.54 16.84 0.08
C THR A 132 0.31 16.12 -0.46
N LYS A 133 0.37 15.66 -1.72
CA LYS A 133 -0.71 14.91 -2.37
C LYS A 133 -0.20 13.67 -3.08
N LEU A 134 -1.06 12.66 -3.15
CA LEU A 134 -0.85 11.44 -3.91
C LEU A 134 -1.87 11.35 -5.04
N TYR A 135 -1.40 11.18 -6.27
CA TYR A 135 -2.24 10.99 -7.46
C TYR A 135 -2.18 9.53 -7.86
N VAL A 136 -3.34 8.97 -8.25
CA VAL A 136 -3.47 7.58 -8.64
C VAL A 136 -4.43 7.46 -9.82
N ASN A 137 -4.02 6.84 -10.93
CA ASN A 137 -4.98 6.50 -11.98
C ASN A 137 -5.65 5.16 -11.67
N THR A 138 -6.91 5.05 -12.07
CA THR A 138 -7.70 3.83 -11.99
C THR A 138 -8.08 3.36 -13.38
N GLU A 139 -8.13 2.05 -13.54
CA GLU A 139 -8.12 1.40 -14.84
C GLU A 139 -9.36 0.55 -15.12
N TRP A 140 -10.21 0.38 -14.11
CA TRP A 140 -11.38 -0.48 -14.17
C TRP A 140 -12.66 0.29 -14.47
N THR A 141 -13.54 -0.35 -15.26
CA THR A 141 -14.93 0.03 -15.42
C THR A 141 -15.80 -1.10 -14.86
N SER A 142 -16.67 -0.81 -13.90
CA SER A 142 -17.59 -1.81 -13.37
C SER A 142 -18.62 -2.23 -14.43
N SER A 143 -19.19 -3.43 -14.29
CA SER A 143 -20.18 -3.96 -15.25
C SER A 143 -21.45 -3.13 -15.36
N ASP A 144 -21.81 -2.38 -14.31
CA ASP A 144 -22.95 -1.45 -14.27
C ASP A 144 -22.57 -0.01 -14.67
N GLY A 145 -21.28 0.25 -14.96
CA GLY A 145 -20.76 1.55 -15.36
C GLY A 145 -20.67 2.61 -14.25
N THR A 146 -20.85 2.23 -12.98
CA THR A 146 -20.78 3.15 -11.83
C THR A 146 -19.33 3.53 -11.48
N ALA A 147 -18.40 2.55 -11.46
CA ALA A 147 -16.97 2.80 -11.37
C ALA A 147 -16.41 3.02 -12.79
N LYS A 148 -15.62 4.07 -12.95
CA LYS A 148 -14.98 4.44 -14.23
C LYS A 148 -13.51 4.79 -14.03
N PRO A 149 -12.67 4.65 -15.06
CA PRO A 149 -11.30 5.15 -15.06
C PRO A 149 -11.24 6.62 -14.65
N SER A 150 -10.38 6.91 -13.69
CA SER A 150 -10.33 8.20 -12.98
C SER A 150 -8.89 8.51 -12.59
N ILE A 151 -8.63 9.77 -12.23
CA ILE A 151 -7.50 10.15 -11.39
C ILE A 151 -8.04 10.42 -9.98
N LEU A 152 -7.58 9.64 -9.01
CA LEU A 152 -7.83 9.86 -7.58
C LEU A 152 -6.73 10.75 -7.02
N VAL A 153 -7.08 11.71 -6.19
CA VAL A 153 -6.14 12.59 -5.50
C VAL A 153 -6.37 12.50 -4.00
N TYR A 154 -5.36 12.06 -3.26
CA TYR A 154 -5.36 12.02 -1.80
C TYR A 154 -4.62 13.23 -1.25
N ASP A 155 -5.15 13.82 -0.18
CA ASP A 155 -4.41 14.76 0.66
C ASP A 155 -3.61 13.95 1.69
N LEU A 156 -2.30 14.18 1.75
CA LEU A 156 -1.40 13.47 2.68
C LEU A 156 -1.22 14.22 4.00
N THR A 157 -1.84 15.40 4.14
CA THR A 157 -1.68 16.30 5.30
C THR A 157 -2.81 16.20 6.31
N ASP A 158 -3.98 15.67 5.92
CA ASP A 158 -5.17 15.57 6.76
C ASP A 158 -5.32 14.22 7.49
N GLY A 159 -4.48 13.25 7.13
CA GLY A 159 -4.52 11.89 7.70
C GLY A 159 -5.57 10.97 7.08
N SER A 160 -6.37 11.44 6.11
CA SER A 160 -7.39 10.67 5.41
C SER A 160 -6.83 9.42 4.71
N GLU A 161 -7.67 8.40 4.60
CA GLU A 161 -7.42 7.17 3.83
C GLU A 161 -8.20 7.17 2.51
N GLU A 162 -9.04 8.18 2.28
CA GLU A 162 -9.94 8.31 1.15
C GLU A 162 -9.45 9.40 0.18
N PRO A 163 -9.80 9.31 -1.12
CA PRO A 163 -9.45 10.36 -2.06
C PRO A 163 -10.20 11.66 -1.73
N ALA A 164 -9.46 12.75 -1.62
CA ALA A 164 -10.01 14.10 -1.49
C ALA A 164 -10.70 14.56 -2.79
N GLN A 165 -10.23 14.06 -3.95
CA GLN A 165 -10.80 14.36 -5.26
C GLN A 165 -10.82 13.11 -6.15
N VAL A 166 -11.86 13.00 -6.98
CA VAL A 166 -12.02 11.95 -7.99
C VAL A 166 -12.34 12.60 -9.32
N TRP A 167 -11.40 12.57 -10.25
CA TRP A 167 -11.58 13.09 -11.61
C TRP A 167 -11.84 11.95 -12.58
N THR A 168 -13.10 11.72 -12.89
CA THR A 168 -13.51 10.74 -13.89
C THR A 168 -13.04 11.18 -15.27
N LEU A 169 -12.33 10.30 -15.99
CA LEU A 169 -11.90 10.58 -17.35
C LEU A 169 -13.13 10.60 -18.28
N GLY A 170 -13.30 11.69 -19.03
CA GLY A 170 -14.50 11.94 -19.86
C GLY A 170 -14.55 11.13 -21.16
N ASN A 171 -15.64 11.26 -21.92
CA ASN A 171 -15.95 10.43 -23.11
C ASN A 171 -14.86 10.39 -24.21
N ASN A 172 -13.96 11.38 -24.27
CA ASN A 172 -12.87 11.41 -25.25
C ASN A 172 -11.62 10.65 -24.79
N THR A 173 -11.57 10.19 -23.54
CA THR A 173 -10.46 9.42 -22.95
C THR A 173 -11.02 8.17 -22.29
N ASN A 174 -10.67 6.98 -22.79
CA ASN A 174 -11.25 5.74 -22.28
C ASN A 174 -10.63 5.30 -20.95
N LYS A 175 -9.30 5.34 -20.84
CA LYS A 175 -8.52 4.74 -19.77
C LYS A 175 -7.12 5.36 -19.75
N CYS A 176 -6.70 5.84 -18.59
CA CYS A 176 -5.31 6.20 -18.35
C CYS A 176 -4.57 4.97 -17.84
N HIS A 177 -3.45 4.63 -18.46
CA HIS A 177 -2.60 3.53 -18.02
C HIS A 177 -1.61 4.00 -16.94
N ASN A 178 -0.89 5.09 -17.17
CA ASN A 178 0.03 5.67 -16.19
C ASN A 178 0.15 7.18 -16.47
N PHE A 179 0.92 7.91 -15.68
CA PHE A 179 1.13 9.33 -15.89
C PHE A 179 2.40 9.83 -15.23
N VAL A 180 2.87 10.99 -15.66
CA VAL A 180 4.01 11.71 -15.06
C VAL A 180 3.69 13.18 -14.88
N PHE A 181 4.19 13.79 -13.82
CA PHE A 181 4.12 15.24 -13.63
C PHE A 181 5.17 15.96 -14.47
N SER A 182 4.86 17.15 -14.98
CA SER A 182 5.85 18.13 -15.41
C SER A 182 6.77 18.54 -14.25
N ASN A 183 7.97 19.01 -14.56
CA ASN A 183 8.96 19.38 -13.53
C ASN A 183 8.46 20.44 -12.55
N ASP A 184 7.61 21.37 -13.01
CA ASP A 184 6.95 22.40 -12.20
C ASP A 184 5.72 21.90 -11.42
N GLY A 185 5.30 20.65 -11.64
CA GLY A 185 4.16 20.02 -10.99
C GLY A 185 2.78 20.51 -11.47
N GLN A 186 2.71 21.42 -12.45
CA GLN A 186 1.44 22.03 -12.87
C GLN A 186 0.67 21.18 -13.89
N THR A 187 1.37 20.34 -14.65
CA THR A 187 0.77 19.48 -15.68
C THR A 187 0.99 18.01 -15.34
N VAL A 188 -0.06 17.22 -15.50
CA VAL A 188 0.01 15.75 -15.49
C VAL A 188 -0.07 15.27 -16.94
N TRP A 189 0.97 14.59 -17.43
CA TRP A 189 0.97 13.95 -18.74
C TRP A 189 0.44 12.53 -18.62
N LEU A 190 -0.72 12.28 -19.25
CA LEU A 190 -1.43 11.02 -19.22
C LEU A 190 -0.97 10.08 -20.33
N GLN A 191 -0.76 8.83 -19.98
CA GLN A 191 -0.46 7.72 -20.88
C GLN A 191 -1.76 7.01 -21.25
N LEU A 192 -2.24 7.17 -22.48
CA LEU A 192 -3.60 6.75 -22.87
C LEU A 192 -3.63 5.57 -23.85
N GLY A 193 -2.57 4.74 -23.84
CA GLY A 193 -2.50 3.56 -24.69
C GLY A 193 -2.70 3.94 -26.17
N PRO A 194 -3.64 3.28 -26.89
CA PRO A 194 -3.95 3.58 -28.29
C PRO A 194 -4.43 5.00 -28.59
N GLN A 195 -4.86 5.77 -27.58
CA GLN A 195 -5.26 7.17 -27.77
C GLN A 195 -4.08 8.14 -27.72
N GLY A 196 -2.87 7.64 -27.47
CA GLY A 196 -1.66 8.43 -27.39
C GLY A 196 -1.44 9.04 -26.01
N ILE A 197 -1.28 10.35 -25.97
CA ILE A 197 -1.02 11.12 -24.75
C ILE A 197 -1.93 12.35 -24.66
N ALA A 198 -2.13 12.83 -23.43
CA ALA A 198 -2.82 14.09 -23.18
C ALA A 198 -2.18 14.82 -21.99
N ALA A 199 -2.31 16.14 -21.97
CA ALA A 199 -2.00 16.93 -20.78
C ALA A 199 -3.26 17.13 -19.94
N MET A 200 -3.14 17.02 -18.63
CA MET A 200 -4.16 17.34 -17.66
C MET A 200 -3.64 18.41 -16.69
N ASP A 201 -4.46 19.39 -16.35
CA ASP A 201 -4.14 20.36 -15.31
C ASP A 201 -4.10 19.68 -13.93
N ALA A 202 -3.00 19.85 -13.20
CA ALA A 202 -2.78 19.16 -11.93
C ALA A 202 -3.69 19.65 -10.79
N VAL A 203 -4.38 20.78 -10.95
CA VAL A 203 -5.23 21.41 -9.93
C VAL A 203 -6.70 21.24 -10.26
N THR A 204 -7.09 21.49 -11.51
CA THR A 204 -8.49 21.46 -11.95
C THR A 204 -8.93 20.09 -12.45
N GLY A 205 -7.98 19.23 -12.84
CA GLY A 205 -8.26 17.94 -13.49
C GLY A 205 -8.74 18.07 -14.93
N GLU A 206 -8.67 19.26 -15.53
CA GLU A 206 -9.07 19.47 -16.94
C GLU A 206 -8.11 18.75 -17.88
N VAL A 207 -8.63 17.82 -18.69
CA VAL A 207 -7.86 17.03 -19.67
C VAL A 207 -7.98 17.66 -21.06
N LYS A 208 -6.83 17.98 -21.67
CA LYS A 208 -6.76 18.42 -23.07
C LYS A 208 -7.04 17.26 -24.04
N THR A 209 -7.43 17.58 -25.27
CA THR A 209 -7.70 16.58 -26.32
C THR A 209 -6.50 15.65 -26.53
N PRO A 210 -6.67 14.31 -26.40
CA PRO A 210 -5.60 13.36 -26.67
C PRO A 210 -5.07 13.46 -28.11
N PHE A 211 -3.79 13.17 -28.31
CA PHE A 211 -3.14 13.18 -29.62
C PHE A 211 -2.13 12.06 -29.79
N LEU A 212 -1.90 11.67 -31.04
CA LEU A 212 -0.92 10.66 -31.46
C LEU A 212 0.37 11.33 -31.92
N LEU A 213 1.50 10.62 -31.79
CA LEU A 213 2.85 11.11 -32.16
C LEU A 213 3.32 10.66 -33.56
N GLY A 214 2.47 9.93 -34.29
CA GLY A 214 2.77 9.36 -35.61
C GLY A 214 1.52 8.81 -36.31
N THR A 215 1.73 8.16 -37.47
CA THR A 215 0.66 7.60 -38.32
C THR A 215 0.34 6.12 -38.05
N THR A 216 1.24 5.40 -37.38
CA THR A 216 0.97 4.06 -36.83
C THR A 216 0.17 4.21 -35.54
N ILE A 217 -0.80 3.31 -35.27
CA ILE A 217 -1.57 3.29 -34.01
C ILE A 217 -0.56 3.27 -32.85
N VAL A 218 -0.41 4.39 -32.14
CA VAL A 218 0.63 4.50 -31.10
C VAL A 218 0.09 3.84 -29.83
N GLY A 219 0.50 2.60 -29.58
CA GLY A 219 0.27 1.91 -28.30
C GLY A 219 1.19 2.48 -27.22
N VAL A 220 0.90 3.68 -26.71
CA VAL A 220 1.76 4.35 -25.72
C VAL A 220 1.76 3.56 -24.41
N ARG A 221 2.94 3.16 -23.96
CA ARG A 221 3.12 2.30 -22.77
C ARG A 221 4.17 2.77 -21.77
N GLY A 222 4.86 3.87 -22.03
CA GLY A 222 5.78 4.46 -21.07
C GLY A 222 6.01 5.95 -21.31
N LEU A 223 6.07 6.72 -20.23
CA LEU A 223 6.43 8.14 -20.25
C LEU A 223 7.61 8.37 -19.29
N THR A 224 8.69 8.99 -19.78
CA THR A 224 9.86 9.30 -18.95
C THR A 224 10.49 10.62 -19.38
N TRP A 225 10.96 11.42 -18.42
CA TRP A 225 11.58 12.71 -18.74
C TRP A 225 13.02 12.54 -19.24
N SER A 226 13.42 13.39 -20.18
CA SER A 226 14.83 13.55 -20.50
C SER A 226 15.60 14.10 -19.31
N THR A 227 16.78 13.53 -19.05
CA THR A 227 17.73 14.01 -18.03
C THR A 227 18.66 15.10 -18.56
N VAL A 228 18.65 15.36 -19.87
CA VAL A 228 19.56 16.30 -20.56
C VAL A 228 18.87 17.41 -21.33
N GLU A 229 17.58 17.27 -21.62
CA GLU A 229 16.78 18.27 -22.32
C GLU A 229 15.57 18.67 -21.45
N PRO A 230 15.64 19.81 -20.74
CA PRO A 230 14.54 20.28 -19.90
C PRO A 230 13.23 20.41 -20.68
N GLY A 231 12.15 19.84 -20.15
CA GLY A 231 10.83 19.87 -20.80
C GLY A 231 10.69 18.95 -22.01
N VAL A 232 11.64 18.03 -22.23
CA VAL A 232 11.50 16.97 -23.23
C VAL A 232 11.02 15.68 -22.57
N LEU A 233 9.88 15.17 -23.03
CA LEU A 233 9.31 13.89 -22.59
C LEU A 233 9.62 12.81 -23.64
N ILE A 234 10.13 11.67 -23.18
CA ILE A 234 10.31 10.46 -23.98
C ILE A 234 9.08 9.58 -23.82
N VAL A 235 8.52 9.16 -24.94
CA VAL A 235 7.27 8.40 -25.05
C VAL A 235 7.60 7.05 -25.69
N SER A 236 7.29 5.95 -24.99
CA SER A 236 7.52 4.58 -25.45
C SER A 236 6.27 4.04 -26.15
N GLY A 237 6.45 3.42 -27.31
CA GLY A 237 5.37 2.76 -28.04
C GLY A 237 5.81 1.50 -28.78
N ILE A 238 5.10 1.18 -29.86
CA ILE A 238 5.29 -0.05 -30.64
C ILE A 238 6.59 0.05 -31.45
N GLY A 239 7.68 -0.51 -30.92
CA GLY A 239 8.96 -0.68 -31.60
C GLY A 239 9.76 0.62 -31.75
N GLU A 240 9.21 1.71 -31.22
CA GLU A 240 9.66 3.08 -31.42
C GLU A 240 9.53 3.90 -30.13
N LEU A 241 10.34 4.94 -30.01
CA LEU A 241 10.19 5.99 -29.00
C LEU A 241 10.17 7.38 -29.65
N TRP A 242 9.52 8.34 -29.00
CA TRP A 242 9.47 9.74 -29.45
C TRP A 242 9.92 10.66 -28.32
N ALA A 243 10.75 11.65 -28.65
CA ALA A 243 11.00 12.79 -27.79
C ALA A 243 10.08 13.94 -28.21
N ILE A 244 9.30 14.49 -27.30
CA ILE A 244 8.42 15.64 -27.54
C ILE A 244 8.83 16.82 -26.66
N ASN A 245 8.74 18.03 -27.19
CA ASN A 245 9.00 19.24 -26.41
C ASN A 245 7.71 19.75 -25.77
N THR A 246 7.49 19.45 -24.49
CA THR A 246 6.26 19.77 -23.75
C THR A 246 6.11 21.26 -23.42
N THR A 247 7.16 22.07 -23.64
CA THR A 247 7.12 23.53 -23.43
C THR A 247 6.62 24.31 -24.63
N ALA A 248 6.48 23.66 -25.79
CA ALA A 248 5.95 24.26 -27.01
C ALA A 248 4.40 24.24 -27.03
N ALA A 249 3.81 24.76 -28.10
CA ALA A 249 2.36 24.77 -28.30
C ALA A 249 1.77 23.35 -28.28
N TYR A 250 0.55 23.22 -27.77
CA TYR A 250 -0.17 21.95 -27.73
C TYR A 250 -0.89 21.67 -29.08
N PRO A 251 -0.78 20.47 -29.66
CA PRO A 251 0.02 19.33 -29.21
C PRO A 251 1.54 19.57 -29.39
N PRO A 252 2.39 19.20 -28.39
CA PRO A 252 3.84 19.29 -28.48
C PRO A 252 4.43 18.70 -29.77
N PRO A 253 5.40 19.38 -30.41
CA PRO A 253 6.10 18.84 -31.56
C PRO A 253 7.06 17.71 -31.13
N VAL A 254 7.19 16.70 -31.99
CA VAL A 254 8.23 15.68 -31.90
C VAL A 254 9.57 16.32 -32.28
N VAL A 255 10.56 16.22 -31.40
CA VAL A 255 11.92 16.74 -31.61
C VAL A 255 12.94 15.64 -31.90
N ARG A 256 12.64 14.38 -31.57
CA ARG A 256 13.45 13.22 -31.95
C ARG A 256 12.58 11.97 -32.09
N HIS A 257 12.94 11.10 -33.04
CA HIS A 257 12.29 9.82 -33.27
C HIS A 257 13.32 8.69 -33.20
N TYR A 258 13.04 7.67 -32.41
CA TYR A 258 13.89 6.51 -32.16
C TYR A 258 13.20 5.29 -32.77
N ALA A 259 13.63 4.85 -33.94
CA ALA A 259 12.90 3.85 -34.74
C ALA A 259 13.82 2.91 -35.51
N GLY A 260 13.22 1.92 -36.17
CA GLY A 260 13.93 0.96 -37.02
C GLY A 260 14.64 -0.16 -36.25
N TYR A 261 14.19 -0.46 -35.03
CA TYR A 261 14.85 -1.44 -34.17
C TYR A 261 14.35 -2.88 -34.35
N GLY A 262 13.29 -3.11 -35.13
CA GLY A 262 12.74 -4.46 -35.33
C GLY A 262 12.24 -5.12 -34.03
N THR A 263 11.87 -4.32 -33.03
CA THR A 263 11.24 -4.77 -31.79
C THR A 263 9.73 -4.55 -31.86
N ARG A 264 8.97 -5.17 -30.96
CA ARG A 264 7.51 -5.02 -30.93
C ARG A 264 7.03 -3.86 -30.08
N GLN A 265 7.16 -3.90 -28.76
CA GLN A 265 6.63 -2.87 -27.86
C GLN A 265 7.68 -2.52 -26.82
N PHE A 266 7.90 -1.22 -26.61
CA PHE A 266 8.62 -0.72 -25.44
C PHE A 266 7.62 -0.31 -24.35
N LEU A 267 7.85 -0.75 -23.12
CA LEU A 267 7.04 -0.36 -21.95
C LEU A 267 7.72 0.81 -21.21
N TYR A 268 7.96 0.70 -19.90
CA TYR A 268 8.48 1.79 -19.08
C TYR A 268 10.01 1.96 -19.25
N SER A 269 10.38 2.59 -20.36
CA SER A 269 11.77 2.98 -20.64
C SER A 269 12.24 4.08 -19.68
N ALA A 270 13.55 4.14 -19.44
CA ALA A 270 14.17 5.17 -18.61
C ALA A 270 15.38 5.80 -19.32
N VAL A 271 15.62 7.09 -19.07
CA VAL A 271 16.82 7.80 -19.53
C VAL A 271 17.87 7.76 -18.43
N SER A 272 19.12 7.42 -18.74
CA SER A 272 20.20 7.39 -17.75
C SER A 272 20.43 8.80 -17.15
N PRO A 273 20.74 8.92 -15.84
CA PRO A 273 21.02 10.21 -15.22
C PRO A 273 22.14 11.02 -15.91
N ASP A 274 23.13 10.36 -16.50
CA ASP A 274 24.19 10.99 -17.28
C ASP A 274 23.78 11.36 -18.72
N GLY A 275 22.55 11.03 -19.11
CA GLY A 275 21.94 11.41 -20.37
C GLY A 275 22.45 10.70 -21.62
N LYS A 276 23.26 9.65 -21.46
CA LYS A 276 23.84 8.94 -22.59
C LYS A 276 22.87 7.96 -23.23
N TYR A 277 22.07 7.27 -22.43
CA TYR A 277 21.28 6.13 -22.89
C TYR A 277 19.81 6.26 -22.55
N ILE A 278 18.97 5.80 -23.47
CA ILE A 278 17.63 5.29 -23.16
C ILE A 278 17.78 3.78 -22.97
N VAL A 279 17.35 3.29 -21.82
CA VAL A 279 17.25 1.86 -21.51
C VAL A 279 15.79 1.46 -21.71
N ALA A 280 15.53 0.67 -22.75
CA ALA A 280 14.20 0.41 -23.26
C ALA A 280 13.83 -1.08 -23.18
N PRO A 281 12.87 -1.47 -22.31
CA PRO A 281 12.45 -2.86 -22.18
C PRO A 281 11.53 -3.23 -23.35
N ALA A 282 11.98 -4.13 -24.21
CA ALA A 282 11.21 -4.65 -25.33
C ALA A 282 10.45 -5.91 -24.89
N VAL A 283 9.27 -5.70 -24.28
CA VAL A 283 8.52 -6.73 -23.54
C VAL A 283 8.37 -8.05 -24.31
N TRP A 284 7.77 -8.04 -25.49
CA TRP A 284 7.52 -9.27 -26.26
C TRP A 284 8.72 -9.77 -27.08
N ASN A 285 9.91 -9.23 -26.81
CA ASN A 285 11.18 -9.69 -27.37
C ASN A 285 12.08 -10.33 -26.30
N SER A 286 11.70 -10.26 -25.01
CA SER A 286 12.55 -10.68 -23.87
C SER A 286 13.95 -10.05 -23.93
N GLN A 287 13.98 -8.76 -24.28
CA GLN A 287 15.20 -7.99 -24.47
C GLN A 287 15.10 -6.62 -23.83
N VAL A 288 16.24 -6.09 -23.39
CA VAL A 288 16.42 -4.67 -23.08
C VAL A 288 17.37 -4.07 -24.09
N LEU A 289 16.93 -3.01 -24.75
CA LEU A 289 17.75 -2.24 -25.69
C LEU A 289 18.43 -1.09 -24.96
N ILE A 290 19.71 -0.90 -25.24
CA ILE A 290 20.47 0.28 -24.85
C ILE A 290 20.61 1.16 -26.08
N ILE A 291 19.92 2.29 -26.08
CA ILE A 291 19.84 3.21 -27.22
C ILE A 291 20.61 4.48 -26.86
N ASP A 292 21.55 4.89 -27.69
CA ASP A 292 22.22 6.18 -27.54
C ASP A 292 21.23 7.32 -27.74
N TYR A 293 21.14 8.19 -26.73
CA TYR A 293 20.11 9.22 -26.64
C TYR A 293 20.17 10.24 -27.81
N TRP A 294 21.38 10.58 -28.28
CA TRP A 294 21.56 11.62 -29.28
C TRP A 294 21.58 11.07 -30.70
N THR A 295 22.28 9.97 -30.91
CA THR A 295 22.47 9.38 -32.23
C THR A 295 21.35 8.44 -32.64
N THR A 296 20.44 8.11 -31.70
CA THR A 296 19.32 7.16 -31.85
C THR A 296 19.75 5.73 -32.21
N LYS A 297 21.04 5.42 -32.11
CA LYS A 297 21.56 4.10 -32.45
C LYS A 297 21.45 3.15 -31.26
N VAL A 298 21.06 1.90 -31.54
CA VAL A 298 21.17 0.82 -30.56
C VAL A 298 22.66 0.50 -30.34
N VAL A 299 23.13 0.67 -29.12
CA VAL A 299 24.50 0.36 -28.70
C VAL A 299 24.61 -1.07 -28.20
N ALA A 300 23.56 -1.60 -27.58
CA ALA A 300 23.48 -2.99 -27.15
C ALA A 300 22.05 -3.54 -27.17
N ARG A 301 21.94 -4.85 -27.38
CA ARG A 301 20.72 -5.65 -27.16
C ARG A 301 21.04 -6.72 -26.15
N LEU A 302 20.37 -6.67 -25.01
CA LEU A 302 20.66 -7.53 -23.88
C LEU A 302 19.48 -8.46 -23.64
N SER A 303 19.76 -9.75 -23.48
CA SER A 303 18.75 -10.71 -23.03
C SER A 303 18.32 -10.36 -21.60
N SER A 304 17.02 -10.44 -21.37
CA SER A 304 16.41 -10.33 -20.04
C SER A 304 15.61 -11.59 -19.74
N ASP A 305 15.01 -11.61 -18.55
CA ASP A 305 13.89 -12.52 -18.28
C ASP A 305 12.69 -12.22 -19.20
N ILE A 306 11.67 -13.06 -19.15
CA ILE A 306 10.47 -12.99 -19.98
C ILE A 306 9.68 -11.72 -19.66
N ASP A 307 9.23 -11.04 -20.71
CA ASP A 307 8.42 -9.83 -20.68
C ASP A 307 9.01 -8.72 -19.79
N PRO A 308 10.16 -8.13 -20.15
CA PRO A 308 10.70 -7.02 -19.39
C PRO A 308 9.72 -5.83 -19.38
N VAL A 309 9.40 -5.28 -18.19
CA VAL A 309 8.37 -4.24 -18.04
C VAL A 309 8.94 -2.88 -17.64
N ALA A 310 9.54 -2.79 -16.45
CA ALA A 310 9.97 -1.52 -15.88
C ALA A 310 11.49 -1.45 -15.73
N ILE A 311 12.05 -0.25 -15.93
CA ILE A 311 13.47 0.04 -15.76
C ILE A 311 13.69 1.03 -14.61
N ALA A 312 14.56 0.67 -13.68
CA ALA A 312 15.17 1.62 -12.73
C ALA A 312 16.68 1.73 -12.99
N ILE A 313 17.21 2.95 -13.01
CA ILE A 313 18.65 3.23 -13.24
C ILE A 313 19.26 3.86 -11.99
N SER A 314 20.45 3.41 -11.59
CA SER A 314 21.18 3.97 -10.46
C SER A 314 21.64 5.40 -10.75
N ASP A 315 21.70 6.25 -9.71
CA ASP A 315 22.06 7.68 -9.85
C ASP A 315 23.42 7.91 -10.53
N ASP A 316 24.36 6.98 -10.33
CA ASP A 316 25.69 7.02 -10.95
C ASP A 316 25.71 6.52 -12.41
N SER A 317 24.54 6.21 -12.98
CA SER A 317 24.35 5.68 -14.34
C SER A 317 25.14 4.40 -14.63
N ARG A 318 25.54 3.66 -13.59
CA ARG A 318 26.33 2.44 -13.74
C ARG A 318 25.47 1.20 -13.95
N TYR A 319 24.37 1.09 -13.22
CA TYR A 319 23.51 -0.09 -13.25
C TYR A 319 22.07 0.27 -13.58
N ALA A 320 21.40 -0.61 -14.34
CA ALA A 320 19.96 -0.60 -14.50
C ALA A 320 19.38 -1.93 -14.02
N TYR A 321 18.11 -1.94 -13.65
CA TYR A 321 17.36 -3.12 -13.25
C TYR A 321 16.09 -3.17 -14.09
N ALA A 322 15.89 -4.28 -14.80
CA ALA A 322 14.67 -4.56 -15.56
C ALA A 322 13.85 -5.64 -14.86
N THR A 323 12.56 -5.43 -14.68
CA THR A 323 11.66 -6.43 -14.12
C THR A 323 11.16 -7.39 -15.18
N GLY A 324 11.14 -8.71 -14.90
CA GLY A 324 10.52 -9.69 -15.80
C GLY A 324 9.06 -9.94 -15.46
N GLY A 325 8.12 -9.22 -16.08
CA GLY A 325 6.69 -9.24 -15.72
C GLY A 325 5.99 -10.60 -15.85
N ARG A 326 6.54 -11.52 -16.66
CA ARG A 326 6.13 -12.93 -16.69
C ARG A 326 7.24 -13.90 -16.29
N GLY A 327 8.40 -13.36 -15.95
CA GLY A 327 9.53 -14.07 -15.37
C GLY A 327 9.48 -14.06 -13.84
N ALA A 328 10.54 -14.58 -13.24
CA ALA A 328 10.68 -14.77 -11.78
C ALA A 328 11.89 -13.98 -11.21
N SER A 329 12.36 -12.98 -11.96
CA SER A 329 13.61 -12.29 -11.65
C SER A 329 13.65 -10.83 -12.08
N LEU A 330 14.62 -10.11 -11.51
CA LEU A 330 15.13 -8.86 -12.05
C LEU A 330 16.36 -9.15 -12.92
N THR A 331 16.50 -8.46 -14.05
CA THR A 331 17.72 -8.42 -14.84
C THR A 331 18.52 -7.17 -14.48
N LYS A 332 19.63 -7.34 -13.75
CA LYS A 332 20.60 -6.29 -13.48
C LYS A 332 21.49 -6.10 -14.70
N ILE A 333 21.72 -4.87 -15.12
CA ILE A 333 22.44 -4.50 -16.34
C ILE A 333 23.59 -3.57 -15.95
N ASP A 334 24.83 -3.92 -16.31
CA ASP A 334 25.97 -3.00 -16.25
C ASP A 334 25.98 -2.12 -17.51
N LEU A 335 25.70 -0.83 -17.36
CA LEU A 335 25.59 0.13 -18.47
C LEU A 335 26.95 0.58 -19.04
N LYS A 336 28.07 0.16 -18.43
CA LYS A 336 29.42 0.40 -18.98
C LYS A 336 29.91 -0.78 -19.81
N LYS A 337 29.57 -1.99 -19.38
CA LYS A 337 30.02 -3.24 -20.02
C LYS A 337 28.98 -3.85 -20.94
N PHE A 338 27.73 -3.43 -20.82
CA PHE A 338 26.57 -4.04 -21.50
C PHE A 338 26.47 -5.54 -21.23
N THR A 339 26.57 -5.91 -19.95
CA THR A 339 26.42 -7.29 -19.46
C THR A 339 25.26 -7.39 -18.49
N THR A 340 24.65 -8.58 -18.37
CA THR A 340 23.52 -8.82 -17.49
C THR A 340 23.80 -9.83 -16.39
N GLU A 341 23.08 -9.70 -15.29
CA GLU A 341 23.03 -10.62 -14.14
C GLU A 341 21.57 -10.82 -13.75
N VAL A 342 21.21 -12.06 -13.40
CA VAL A 342 19.85 -12.42 -12.98
C VAL A 342 19.76 -12.38 -11.46
N ILE A 343 18.77 -11.66 -10.93
CA ILE A 343 18.45 -11.60 -9.51
C ILE A 343 17.08 -12.27 -9.30
N PRO A 344 17.04 -13.50 -8.76
CA PRO A 344 15.78 -14.18 -8.49
C PRO A 344 14.96 -13.42 -7.44
N THR A 345 13.66 -13.23 -7.66
CA THR A 345 12.78 -12.64 -6.64
C THR A 345 12.19 -13.68 -5.70
N GLY A 346 12.29 -14.96 -6.05
CA GLY A 346 11.64 -16.06 -5.34
C GLY A 346 10.11 -16.08 -5.53
N SER A 347 9.56 -15.18 -6.34
CA SER A 347 8.18 -15.23 -6.84
C SER A 347 8.08 -16.26 -7.94
N ALA A 348 6.92 -16.90 -8.10
CA ALA A 348 6.68 -17.79 -9.24
C ALA A 348 6.71 -17.02 -10.57
N THR A 349 6.06 -15.85 -10.62
CA THR A 349 6.14 -14.89 -11.74
C THR A 349 5.86 -13.46 -11.25
N GLY A 350 6.02 -12.44 -12.10
CA GLY A 350 5.36 -11.15 -11.89
C GLY A 350 6.10 -10.06 -11.09
N PRO A 351 7.44 -9.96 -11.04
CA PRO A 351 8.08 -8.69 -10.74
C PRO A 351 7.63 -7.62 -11.74
N ASN A 352 7.10 -6.49 -11.28
CA ASN A 352 6.56 -5.45 -12.15
C ASN A 352 7.19 -4.08 -11.87
N GLY A 353 6.63 -3.25 -10.99
CA GLY A 353 7.24 -1.99 -10.58
C GLY A 353 8.61 -2.21 -9.93
N VAL A 354 9.59 -1.35 -10.23
CA VAL A 354 10.92 -1.37 -9.61
C VAL A 354 11.43 0.04 -9.36
N THR A 355 12.06 0.25 -8.21
CA THR A 355 12.66 1.54 -7.84
C THR A 355 13.80 1.35 -6.84
N PHE A 356 14.47 2.44 -6.47
CA PHE A 356 15.48 2.45 -5.41
C PHE A 356 14.96 3.13 -4.15
N ALA A 357 15.43 2.66 -3.00
CA ALA A 357 15.29 3.35 -1.73
C ALA A 357 16.63 3.40 -0.99
N PRO A 358 16.83 4.33 -0.03
CA PRO A 358 17.96 4.25 0.87
C PRO A 358 17.93 2.95 1.68
N LYS A 359 19.11 2.34 1.85
CA LYS A 359 19.32 1.25 2.79
C LYS A 359 19.14 1.80 4.19
N THR A 360 18.18 1.22 4.91
CA THR A 360 17.89 1.53 6.31
C THR A 360 18.57 0.52 7.23
N ASN A 361 18.79 0.92 8.48
CA ASN A 361 19.26 0.03 9.53
C ASN A 361 18.15 -0.93 9.98
N SER A 362 18.51 -2.00 10.68
CA SER A 362 17.55 -2.93 11.29
C SER A 362 16.57 -2.22 12.23
N TYR A 363 15.31 -2.65 12.23
CA TYR A 363 14.29 -2.26 13.20
C TYR A 363 14.25 -3.24 14.38
N LYS A 364 13.59 -2.83 15.47
CA LYS A 364 13.39 -3.70 16.63
C LYS A 364 12.06 -4.44 16.53
N THR A 365 12.06 -5.73 16.77
CA THR A 365 10.83 -6.50 16.94
C THR A 365 10.44 -6.56 18.41
N THR A 366 9.13 -6.62 18.67
CA THR A 366 8.55 -6.90 19.98
C THR A 366 7.40 -7.90 19.80
N GLU A 367 7.00 -8.55 20.88
CA GLU A 367 5.75 -9.29 20.93
C GLU A 367 4.61 -8.35 21.36
N PHE A 368 3.40 -8.59 20.85
CA PHE A 368 2.15 -7.97 21.28
C PHE A 368 1.18 -9.10 21.63
N THR A 369 0.93 -9.29 22.93
CA THR A 369 0.16 -10.43 23.43
C THR A 369 -1.30 -10.04 23.60
N VAL A 370 -2.17 -10.73 22.85
CA VAL A 370 -3.62 -10.65 23.03
C VAL A 370 -4.08 -11.88 23.80
N GLY A 371 -4.49 -11.67 25.05
CA GLY A 371 -5.05 -12.71 25.91
C GLY A 371 -6.53 -12.91 25.62
N VAL A 372 -6.98 -14.16 25.57
CA VAL A 372 -8.35 -14.52 25.21
C VAL A 372 -8.92 -15.49 26.24
N VAL A 373 -9.99 -15.11 26.92
CA VAL A 373 -10.80 -16.07 27.70
C VAL A 373 -12.02 -16.47 26.89
N ILE A 374 -12.22 -17.76 26.75
CA ILE A 374 -13.25 -18.33 25.88
C ILE A 374 -13.75 -19.65 26.47
N SER A 375 -15.04 -19.93 26.31
CA SER A 375 -15.61 -21.23 26.71
C SER A 375 -15.24 -22.31 25.69
N LEU A 376 -14.04 -22.89 25.78
CA LEU A 376 -13.59 -23.97 24.88
C LEU A 376 -14.27 -25.30 25.20
N THR A 377 -14.57 -25.53 26.49
CA THR A 377 -15.30 -26.71 26.95
C THR A 377 -16.51 -26.32 27.79
N GLY A 378 -17.36 -27.31 28.09
CA GLY A 378 -18.65 -27.10 28.78
C GLY A 378 -19.81 -26.78 27.84
N ALA A 379 -20.95 -26.42 28.41
CA ALA A 379 -22.22 -26.28 27.67
C ALA A 379 -22.28 -25.05 26.74
N GLY A 380 -21.41 -24.06 26.92
CA GLY A 380 -21.33 -22.83 26.13
C GLY A 380 -20.36 -22.89 24.95
N ASN A 381 -19.75 -24.06 24.66
CA ASN A 381 -18.64 -24.16 23.73
C ASN A 381 -18.98 -24.18 22.23
N ALA A 382 -20.26 -24.07 21.88
CA ALA A 382 -20.75 -24.29 20.51
C ALA A 382 -20.08 -23.43 19.43
N ASN A 383 -19.51 -22.28 19.81
CA ASN A 383 -18.87 -21.29 18.92
C ASN A 383 -17.36 -21.12 19.17
N ALA A 384 -16.78 -21.94 20.05
CA ALA A 384 -15.43 -21.75 20.56
C ALA A 384 -14.37 -21.79 19.44
N TYR A 385 -14.49 -22.80 18.57
CA TYR A 385 -13.59 -23.00 17.45
C TYR A 385 -13.69 -21.86 16.43
N GLU A 386 -14.88 -21.33 16.19
CA GLU A 386 -15.11 -20.20 15.28
C GLU A 386 -14.40 -18.94 15.78
N PHE A 387 -14.51 -18.62 17.08
CA PHE A 387 -13.78 -17.50 17.66
C PHE A 387 -12.26 -17.68 17.56
N GLN A 388 -11.74 -18.87 17.91
CA GLN A 388 -10.31 -19.16 17.80
C GLN A 388 -9.80 -19.02 16.36
N SER A 389 -10.50 -19.59 15.39
CA SER A 389 -10.09 -19.55 13.97
C SER A 389 -10.22 -18.16 13.34
N GLY A 390 -11.16 -17.32 13.79
CA GLY A 390 -11.26 -15.91 13.39
C GLY A 390 -10.08 -15.08 13.90
N LEU A 391 -9.72 -15.21 15.18
CA LEU A 391 -8.54 -14.52 15.72
C LEU A 391 -7.23 -15.06 15.11
N ALA A 392 -7.15 -16.36 14.86
CA ALA A 392 -5.96 -16.98 14.28
C ALA A 392 -5.67 -16.49 12.86
N ILE A 393 -6.69 -16.37 11.98
CA ILE A 393 -6.46 -15.87 10.61
C ILE A 393 -6.04 -14.39 10.61
N TRP A 394 -6.61 -13.58 11.51
CA TRP A 394 -6.14 -12.22 11.75
C TRP A 394 -4.65 -12.19 12.15
N LYS A 395 -4.27 -12.91 13.20
CA LYS A 395 -2.87 -13.00 13.65
C LYS A 395 -1.94 -13.42 12.52
N GLU A 396 -2.27 -14.48 11.79
CA GLU A 396 -1.45 -15.01 10.70
C GLU A 396 -1.23 -13.94 9.62
N ARG A 397 -2.31 -13.28 9.18
CA ARG A 397 -2.21 -12.22 8.15
C ARG A 397 -1.33 -11.05 8.57
N ILE A 398 -1.39 -10.64 9.84
CA ILE A 398 -0.56 -9.54 10.36
C ILE A 398 0.90 -9.97 10.52
N ASN A 399 1.15 -11.16 11.05
CA ASN A 399 2.51 -11.64 11.24
C ASN A 399 3.20 -11.98 9.90
N ASP A 400 2.47 -12.52 8.93
CA ASP A 400 2.97 -12.76 7.56
C ASP A 400 3.31 -11.44 6.85
N ALA A 401 2.63 -10.35 7.21
CA ALA A 401 2.99 -9.01 6.77
C ALA A 401 4.15 -8.38 7.54
N GLY A 402 4.74 -9.10 8.50
CA GLY A 402 5.88 -8.69 9.32
C GLY A 402 5.52 -7.99 10.63
N GLY A 403 4.24 -8.02 11.02
CA GLY A 403 3.73 -7.47 12.27
C GLY A 403 3.09 -6.09 12.12
N ILE A 404 2.78 -5.48 13.26
CA ILE A 404 2.18 -4.14 13.37
C ILE A 404 3.29 -3.09 13.45
N ALA A 405 3.24 -2.11 12.56
CA ALA A 405 4.14 -0.96 12.59
C ALA A 405 3.85 -0.07 13.82
N LEU A 406 4.87 0.18 14.65
CA LEU A 406 4.79 1.02 15.85
C LEU A 406 5.74 2.23 15.75
N ALA A 407 5.56 3.19 16.65
CA ALA A 407 6.47 4.32 16.77
C ALA A 407 7.89 3.89 17.18
N ASN A 408 8.88 4.77 16.92
CA ASN A 408 10.29 4.58 17.27
C ASN A 408 10.96 3.39 16.59
N ASN A 409 10.63 3.13 15.32
CA ASN A 409 11.22 2.08 14.49
C ASN A 409 11.09 0.67 15.12
N LYS A 410 9.87 0.36 15.58
CA LYS A 410 9.49 -0.93 16.14
C LYS A 410 8.39 -1.61 15.32
N ALA A 411 8.45 -2.93 15.28
CA ALA A 411 7.42 -3.81 14.75
C ALA A 411 6.94 -4.76 15.84
N ALA A 412 5.63 -4.97 15.97
CA ALA A 412 5.07 -5.90 16.94
C ALA A 412 4.44 -7.13 16.29
N PHE A 413 4.91 -8.31 16.66
CA PHE A 413 4.31 -9.58 16.23
C PHE A 413 3.22 -10.01 17.21
N VAL A 414 2.06 -10.36 16.68
CA VAL A 414 0.90 -10.75 17.47
C VAL A 414 1.09 -12.17 18.02
N ARG A 415 0.90 -12.32 19.33
CA ARG A 415 0.76 -13.62 20.00
C ARG A 415 -0.63 -13.72 20.61
N LEU A 416 -1.29 -14.85 20.38
CA LEU A 416 -2.58 -15.18 21.00
C LEU A 416 -2.36 -16.16 22.13
N VAL A 417 -2.96 -15.91 23.29
CA VAL A 417 -2.99 -16.83 24.44
C VAL A 417 -4.43 -17.10 24.81
N PHE A 418 -4.86 -18.36 24.77
CA PHE A 418 -6.24 -18.75 25.08
C PHE A 418 -6.31 -19.45 26.43
N LEU A 419 -7.24 -19.03 27.28
CA LEU A 419 -7.64 -19.76 28.49
C LEU A 419 -9.10 -20.19 28.39
N ASP A 420 -9.36 -21.42 28.81
CA ASP A 420 -10.69 -22.02 28.85
C ASP A 420 -11.39 -21.72 30.17
N ASP A 421 -12.58 -21.14 30.14
CA ASP A 421 -13.40 -20.94 31.34
C ASP A 421 -14.34 -22.10 31.66
N LEU A 422 -14.30 -23.18 30.86
CA LEU A 422 -15.13 -24.38 31.02
C LEU A 422 -16.65 -24.09 30.98
N SER A 423 -17.06 -22.97 30.35
CA SER A 423 -18.42 -22.42 30.40
C SER A 423 -18.87 -21.99 31.80
N ASP A 424 -17.93 -21.69 32.69
CA ASP A 424 -18.17 -21.09 34.00
C ASP A 424 -17.76 -19.62 33.99
N SER A 425 -18.75 -18.75 33.74
CA SER A 425 -18.55 -17.30 33.67
C SER A 425 -18.10 -16.67 35.00
N THR A 426 -18.22 -17.38 36.12
CA THR A 426 -17.74 -16.91 37.42
C THR A 426 -16.21 -16.99 37.54
N SER A 427 -15.57 -17.84 36.73
CA SER A 427 -14.12 -18.00 36.68
C SER A 427 -13.44 -16.99 35.74
N THR A 428 -14.19 -16.39 34.81
CA THR A 428 -13.68 -15.54 33.72
C THR A 428 -12.88 -14.34 34.21
N SER A 429 -13.31 -13.63 35.26
CA SER A 429 -12.54 -12.49 35.81
C SER A 429 -11.15 -12.92 36.29
N ARG A 430 -11.06 -14.10 36.93
CA ARG A 430 -9.78 -14.64 37.42
C ARG A 430 -8.87 -15.00 36.26
N LEU A 431 -9.40 -15.63 35.21
CA LEU A 431 -8.65 -16.00 34.00
C LEU A 431 -8.19 -14.78 33.20
N LEU A 432 -9.01 -13.73 33.11
CA LEU A 432 -8.60 -12.47 32.49
C LEU A 432 -7.43 -11.83 33.26
N ARG A 433 -7.45 -11.89 34.59
CA ARG A 433 -6.34 -11.44 35.42
C ARG A 433 -5.08 -12.30 35.22
N GLU A 434 -5.24 -13.62 35.15
CA GLU A 434 -4.15 -14.59 34.89
C GLU A 434 -3.44 -14.28 33.56
N LEU A 435 -4.18 -13.93 32.52
CA LEU A 435 -3.61 -13.49 31.23
C LEU A 435 -2.71 -12.25 31.35
N VAL A 436 -3.08 -11.28 32.20
CA VAL A 436 -2.26 -10.09 32.42
C VAL A 436 -1.02 -10.44 33.24
N ASP A 437 -1.20 -11.16 34.36
CA ASP A 437 -0.13 -11.44 35.33
C ASP A 437 0.91 -12.43 34.83
N GLU A 438 0.45 -13.54 34.25
CA GLU A 438 1.30 -14.69 33.94
C GLU A 438 1.71 -14.74 32.47
N HIS A 439 0.90 -14.13 31.60
CA HIS A 439 1.13 -14.15 30.15
C HIS A 439 1.51 -12.79 29.57
N GLY A 440 1.47 -11.72 30.37
CA GLY A 440 1.84 -10.38 29.93
C GLY A 440 0.91 -9.86 28.83
N ALA A 441 -0.39 -10.14 28.92
CA ALA A 441 -1.36 -9.68 27.92
C ALA A 441 -1.42 -8.14 27.87
N ASP A 442 -1.16 -7.60 26.67
CA ASP A 442 -1.22 -6.18 26.38
C ASP A 442 -2.65 -5.71 26.03
N ALA A 443 -3.49 -6.65 25.58
CA ALA A 443 -4.91 -6.47 25.32
C ALA A 443 -5.67 -7.77 25.61
N LEU A 444 -6.95 -7.66 25.96
CA LEU A 444 -7.79 -8.79 26.32
C LEU A 444 -9.02 -8.88 25.40
N VAL A 445 -9.40 -10.11 25.06
CA VAL A 445 -10.65 -10.45 24.41
C VAL A 445 -11.39 -11.48 25.26
N VAL A 446 -12.69 -11.33 25.43
CA VAL A 446 -13.54 -12.30 26.13
C VAL A 446 -14.67 -12.79 25.26
N ALA A 447 -14.83 -14.11 25.20
CA ALA A 447 -15.89 -14.83 24.52
C ALA A 447 -16.52 -15.84 25.48
N SER A 448 -17.05 -15.33 26.59
CA SER A 448 -17.73 -16.10 27.63
C SER A 448 -19.18 -15.68 27.74
N ALA A 449 -20.10 -16.62 27.48
CA ALA A 449 -21.52 -16.33 27.53
C ALA A 449 -21.98 -16.06 28.96
N GLY A 450 -22.69 -14.93 29.17
CA GLY A 450 -23.17 -14.56 30.51
C GLY A 450 -22.10 -14.00 31.45
N PHE A 451 -20.89 -13.72 30.94
CA PHE A 451 -19.89 -12.99 31.70
C PHE A 451 -20.33 -11.54 31.95
N THR A 452 -20.20 -11.10 33.19
CA THR A 452 -20.33 -9.71 33.62
C THR A 452 -19.10 -9.37 34.44
N PRO A 453 -18.29 -8.38 34.01
CA PRO A 453 -17.05 -8.03 34.72
C PRO A 453 -17.37 -7.44 36.10
N ASP A 454 -16.62 -7.86 37.12
CA ASP A 454 -16.71 -7.27 38.45
C ASP A 454 -15.92 -5.95 38.54
N ARG A 455 -16.31 -5.07 39.47
CA ARG A 455 -15.70 -3.74 39.65
C ARG A 455 -14.20 -3.80 40.01
N ARG A 456 -13.72 -4.89 40.59
CA ARG A 456 -12.32 -5.02 40.99
C ARG A 456 -11.46 -5.29 39.76
N LEU A 457 -11.91 -6.18 38.88
CA LEU A 457 -11.28 -6.42 37.58
C LEU A 457 -11.18 -5.11 36.80
N LEU A 458 -12.31 -4.43 36.59
CA LEU A 458 -12.37 -3.20 35.80
C LEU A 458 -11.42 -2.11 36.31
N ARG A 459 -11.46 -1.81 37.61
CA ARG A 459 -10.56 -0.84 38.23
C ARG A 459 -9.09 -1.19 37.99
N THR A 460 -8.76 -2.47 38.00
CA THR A 460 -7.38 -2.91 37.83
C THR A 460 -6.94 -2.75 36.38
N LEU A 461 -7.77 -3.19 35.42
CA LEU A 461 -7.49 -3.02 34.00
C LEU A 461 -7.34 -1.54 33.62
N ASP A 462 -8.15 -0.65 34.21
CA ASP A 462 -8.02 0.80 34.04
C ASP A 462 -6.72 1.36 34.64
N GLN A 463 -6.25 0.81 35.76
CA GLN A 463 -4.99 1.23 36.40
C GLN A 463 -3.75 0.74 35.64
N GLU A 464 -3.84 -0.45 35.04
CA GLU A 464 -2.77 -1.10 34.29
C GLU A 464 -2.84 -0.76 32.78
N ASP A 465 -3.84 0.04 32.36
CA ASP A 465 -4.13 0.44 30.98
C ASP A 465 -4.25 -0.76 30.01
N VAL A 466 -4.97 -1.82 30.41
CA VAL A 466 -5.20 -3.01 29.59
C VAL A 466 -6.63 -3.00 29.03
N PRO A 467 -6.83 -2.87 27.70
CA PRO A 467 -8.15 -2.83 27.10
C PRO A 467 -8.80 -4.22 27.07
N LEU A 468 -10.12 -4.29 27.28
CA LEU A 468 -10.91 -5.52 27.22
C LEU A 468 -12.05 -5.41 26.21
N LEU A 469 -12.02 -6.22 25.15
CA LEU A 469 -13.12 -6.35 24.19
C LEU A 469 -13.95 -7.61 24.48
N SER A 470 -15.27 -7.50 24.42
CA SER A 470 -16.18 -8.64 24.50
C SER A 470 -16.77 -8.99 23.15
N LEU A 471 -16.78 -10.30 22.85
CA LEU A 471 -17.48 -10.90 21.72
C LEU A 471 -18.93 -11.27 22.06
N PHE A 472 -19.42 -10.85 23.21
CA PHE A 472 -20.84 -10.90 23.57
C PHE A 472 -21.31 -9.53 24.06
N GLN A 473 -22.61 -9.25 23.91
CA GLN A 473 -23.22 -8.10 24.56
C GLN A 473 -23.11 -8.23 26.09
N VAL A 474 -22.73 -7.14 26.77
CA VAL A 474 -22.53 -7.13 28.23
C VAL A 474 -23.86 -6.85 28.97
N GLU A 475 -24.83 -6.18 28.33
CA GLU A 475 -26.18 -5.91 28.87
C GLU A 475 -27.30 -6.59 28.03
N GLY A 476 -28.38 -7.09 28.66
CA GLY A 476 -29.53 -7.75 27.98
C GLY A 476 -29.96 -9.13 28.53
N ASP A 477 -31.14 -9.65 28.14
CA ASP A 477 -31.76 -10.90 28.65
C ASP A 477 -30.82 -12.11 28.50
N ASN A 478 -30.41 -12.67 29.65
CA ASN A 478 -29.48 -13.79 29.79
C ASN A 478 -29.89 -15.05 29.00
N ARG A 479 -31.17 -15.21 28.64
CA ARG A 479 -31.67 -16.39 27.92
C ARG A 479 -31.34 -16.44 26.43
N LYS A 480 -30.73 -15.40 25.85
CA LYS A 480 -30.32 -15.37 24.43
C LYS A 480 -28.79 -15.41 24.20
N ARG A 481 -27.98 -15.47 25.26
CA ARG A 481 -26.51 -15.33 25.18
C ARG A 481 -25.76 -16.61 24.76
N SER A 482 -26.38 -17.79 24.82
CA SER A 482 -25.83 -19.06 24.30
C SER A 482 -26.09 -19.27 22.81
N ASP A 483 -26.99 -18.50 22.20
CA ASP A 483 -27.51 -18.72 20.84
C ASP A 483 -26.98 -17.66 19.86
N VAL A 484 -25.70 -17.31 19.92
CA VAL A 484 -25.09 -16.64 18.76
C VAL A 484 -25.15 -17.66 17.63
N ARG A 485 -26.15 -17.50 16.76
CA ARG A 485 -26.35 -18.40 15.63
C ARG A 485 -25.12 -18.30 14.74
N SER A 486 -24.33 -19.36 14.75
CA SER A 486 -23.27 -19.57 13.77
C SER A 486 -23.95 -19.80 12.43
N GLU A 487 -24.11 -18.71 11.68
CA GLU A 487 -24.62 -18.75 10.33
C GLU A 487 -23.44 -18.67 9.37
N LEU A 488 -23.48 -19.49 8.32
CA LEU A 488 -22.54 -19.38 7.22
C LEU A 488 -22.61 -17.96 6.65
N LEU A 489 -21.45 -17.33 6.50
CA LEU A 489 -21.39 -16.09 5.73
C LEU A 489 -21.85 -16.41 4.31
N ARG A 490 -22.82 -15.63 3.84
CA ARG A 490 -23.31 -15.67 2.46
C ARG A 490 -23.00 -14.33 1.82
N PRO A 491 -21.78 -14.15 1.29
CA PRO A 491 -21.41 -12.90 0.65
C PRO A 491 -22.35 -12.58 -0.50
N ARG A 492 -22.65 -11.29 -0.69
CA ARG A 492 -23.43 -10.82 -1.85
C ARG A 492 -22.57 -9.82 -2.59
N ALA A 493 -21.87 -10.31 -3.60
CA ALA A 493 -20.85 -9.53 -4.33
C ALA A 493 -21.33 -8.17 -4.86
N ASP A 494 -22.63 -8.02 -5.13
CA ASP A 494 -23.28 -6.82 -5.65
C ASP A 494 -23.84 -5.86 -4.56
N SER A 495 -24.16 -6.38 -3.37
CA SER A 495 -24.76 -5.60 -2.27
C SER A 495 -23.89 -5.47 -1.01
N ASP A 496 -22.68 -6.04 -1.01
CA ASP A 496 -21.72 -5.89 0.09
C ASP A 496 -21.34 -4.40 0.26
N VAL A 497 -21.26 -3.96 1.51
CA VAL A 497 -20.68 -2.67 1.89
C VAL A 497 -19.20 -2.89 2.16
N LEU A 498 -18.35 -2.01 1.63
CA LEU A 498 -16.90 -2.14 1.84
C LEU A 498 -16.43 -1.42 3.10
N GLY A 499 -15.58 -2.14 3.85
CA GLY A 499 -14.86 -1.64 5.01
C GLY A 499 -13.44 -1.19 4.70
N HIS A 500 -12.93 -0.40 5.64
CA HIS A 500 -11.55 0.02 5.75
C HIS A 500 -10.77 -0.98 6.61
N ASP A 501 -10.41 -2.08 5.97
CA ASP A 501 -9.42 -3.05 6.44
C ASP A 501 -8.87 -3.81 5.23
N ARG A 502 -7.93 -4.74 5.46
CA ARG A 502 -7.23 -5.48 4.40
C ARG A 502 -8.13 -6.38 3.56
N TRP A 503 -9.23 -6.90 4.12
CA TRP A 503 -10.19 -7.71 3.38
C TRP A 503 -11.20 -6.85 2.64
N CYS A 504 -11.58 -5.71 3.20
CA CYS A 504 -12.62 -4.78 2.71
C CYS A 504 -14.03 -5.36 2.60
N SER A 505 -14.22 -6.65 2.28
CA SER A 505 -15.54 -7.26 2.10
C SER A 505 -15.64 -8.67 2.69
N LEU A 506 -16.87 -9.06 3.03
CA LEU A 506 -17.21 -10.44 3.39
C LEU A 506 -16.81 -11.44 2.30
N THR A 507 -16.93 -11.04 1.03
CA THR A 507 -16.54 -11.88 -0.11
C THR A 507 -15.04 -12.23 -0.06
N ARG A 508 -14.17 -11.23 0.10
CA ARG A 508 -12.71 -11.43 0.17
C ARG A 508 -12.30 -12.17 1.44
N TYR A 509 -12.89 -11.83 2.59
CA TYR A 509 -12.65 -12.55 3.83
C TYR A 509 -13.07 -14.02 3.74
N SER A 510 -14.25 -14.31 3.16
CA SER A 510 -14.75 -15.68 3.05
C SER A 510 -13.89 -16.53 2.12
N ALA A 511 -13.43 -15.97 1.00
CA ALA A 511 -12.51 -16.65 0.09
C ALA A 511 -11.17 -16.97 0.77
N ASP A 512 -10.60 -16.00 1.47
CA ASP A 512 -9.35 -16.17 2.21
C ASP A 512 -9.47 -17.23 3.31
N PHE A 513 -10.55 -17.16 4.09
CA PHE A 513 -10.84 -18.12 5.13
C PHE A 513 -11.04 -19.54 4.59
N ALA A 514 -11.75 -19.69 3.47
CA ALA A 514 -11.96 -20.98 2.81
C ALA A 514 -10.65 -21.55 2.27
N GLN A 515 -9.77 -20.72 1.71
CA GLN A 515 -8.44 -21.13 1.27
C GLN A 515 -7.61 -21.65 2.46
N ARG A 516 -7.65 -20.94 3.59
CA ARG A 516 -6.85 -21.25 4.79
C ARG A 516 -7.34 -22.47 5.56
N TYR A 517 -8.65 -22.65 5.70
CA TYR A 517 -9.25 -23.67 6.59
C TYR A 517 -10.03 -24.75 5.84
N SER A 518 -10.14 -24.67 4.51
CA SER A 518 -10.94 -25.61 3.70
C SER A 518 -12.40 -25.72 4.16
N ARG A 519 -12.96 -24.63 4.70
CA ARG A 519 -14.37 -24.51 5.13
C ARG A 519 -14.86 -23.08 4.99
N ASN A 520 -16.17 -22.91 4.89
CA ASN A 520 -16.78 -21.59 4.85
C ASN A 520 -16.68 -20.88 6.22
N ALA A 521 -16.45 -19.58 6.18
CA ALA A 521 -16.51 -18.73 7.35
C ALA A 521 -17.94 -18.54 7.85
N THR A 522 -18.07 -18.22 9.13
CA THR A 522 -19.32 -17.91 9.82
C THR A 522 -19.32 -16.47 10.33
N THR A 523 -20.51 -15.96 10.70
CA THR A 523 -20.67 -14.68 11.39
C THR A 523 -19.77 -14.57 12.62
N VAL A 524 -19.61 -15.66 13.37
CA VAL A 524 -18.75 -15.75 14.56
C VAL A 524 -17.27 -15.59 14.20
N ASN A 525 -16.81 -16.21 13.11
CA ASN A 525 -15.42 -16.02 12.65
C ASN A 525 -15.15 -14.54 12.30
N ALA A 526 -16.08 -13.92 11.54
CA ALA A 526 -15.94 -12.53 11.14
C ALA A 526 -15.91 -11.60 12.34
N GLN A 527 -16.75 -11.85 13.34
CA GLN A 527 -16.80 -11.08 14.58
C GLN A 527 -15.50 -11.17 15.39
N ALA A 528 -14.93 -12.37 15.55
CA ALA A 528 -13.63 -12.55 16.19
C ALA A 528 -12.50 -11.81 15.44
N THR A 529 -12.50 -11.92 14.11
CA THR A 529 -11.53 -11.22 13.26
C THR A 529 -11.65 -9.71 13.41
N ALA A 530 -12.88 -9.18 13.47
CA ALA A 530 -13.14 -7.75 13.67
C ALA A 530 -12.53 -7.22 14.99
N ALA A 531 -12.60 -7.98 16.09
CA ALA A 531 -11.93 -7.60 17.33
C ALA A 531 -10.40 -7.48 17.18
N GLY A 532 -9.80 -8.43 16.46
CA GLY A 532 -8.38 -8.36 16.11
C GLY A 532 -8.04 -7.08 15.32
N ILE A 533 -8.80 -6.79 14.26
CA ILE A 533 -8.59 -5.60 13.42
C ILE A 533 -8.75 -4.31 14.24
N ILE A 534 -9.71 -4.23 15.15
CA ILE A 534 -9.90 -3.05 16.02
C ILE A 534 -8.64 -2.80 16.86
N ILE A 535 -8.11 -3.86 17.48
CA ILE A 535 -6.89 -3.79 18.30
C ILE A 535 -5.68 -3.39 17.43
N GLU A 536 -5.54 -4.00 16.26
CA GLU A 536 -4.48 -3.70 15.29
C GLU A 536 -4.48 -2.24 14.85
N GLN A 537 -5.62 -1.75 14.34
CA GLN A 537 -5.72 -0.38 13.84
C GLN A 537 -5.49 0.64 14.97
N ALA A 538 -5.94 0.34 16.19
CA ALA A 538 -5.65 1.18 17.34
C ALA A 538 -4.15 1.19 17.70
N ALA A 539 -3.46 0.06 17.60
CA ALA A 539 -2.02 -0.03 17.83
C ALA A 539 -1.22 0.77 16.78
N VAL A 540 -1.62 0.69 15.50
CA VAL A 540 -1.05 1.53 14.42
C VAL A 540 -1.28 3.01 14.68
N ARG A 541 -2.53 3.44 14.93
CA ARG A 541 -2.88 4.86 15.18
C ARG A 541 -2.17 5.44 16.40
N SER A 542 -2.04 4.67 17.47
CA SER A 542 -1.36 5.11 18.69
C SER A 542 0.17 5.01 18.60
N GLY A 543 0.68 4.20 17.66
CA GLY A 543 2.08 3.79 17.57
C GLY A 543 2.54 2.98 18.79
N ARG A 544 1.63 2.31 19.50
CA ARG A 544 1.88 1.58 20.76
C ARG A 544 1.21 0.22 20.75
N SER A 545 1.88 -0.78 21.32
CA SER A 545 1.32 -2.10 21.57
C SER A 545 0.82 -2.27 23.01
N SER A 546 0.85 -1.25 23.86
CA SER A 546 0.34 -1.31 25.24
C SER A 546 0.16 0.07 25.85
N GLY A 547 -0.52 0.12 27.01
CA GLY A 547 -0.67 1.31 27.83
C GLY A 547 -1.75 2.27 27.36
N LYS A 548 -1.91 3.39 28.09
CA LYS A 548 -3.01 4.35 27.94
C LYS A 548 -3.34 4.77 26.50
N LYS A 549 -2.32 5.01 25.68
CA LYS A 549 -2.52 5.44 24.28
C LYS A 549 -3.21 4.36 23.42
N LEU A 550 -2.94 3.08 23.69
CA LEU A 550 -3.63 1.99 23.02
C LEU A 550 -5.10 1.94 23.45
N VAL A 551 -5.36 2.04 24.77
CA VAL A 551 -6.73 2.08 25.32
C VAL A 551 -7.54 3.23 24.71
N GLU A 552 -6.97 4.43 24.69
CA GLU A 552 -7.59 5.62 24.08
C GLU A 552 -7.85 5.44 22.58
N ALA A 553 -6.95 4.79 21.85
CA ALA A 553 -7.11 4.55 20.42
C ALA A 553 -8.17 3.47 20.09
N ILE A 554 -8.32 2.45 20.94
CA ILE A 554 -9.42 1.46 20.83
C ILE A 554 -10.74 2.16 21.17
N ALA A 555 -10.75 2.95 22.24
CA ALA A 555 -11.89 3.76 22.66
C ALA A 555 -12.40 4.71 21.58
N ALA A 556 -11.51 5.27 20.77
CA ALA A 556 -11.82 6.19 19.68
C ALA A 556 -12.18 5.49 18.36
N THR A 557 -12.44 4.17 18.36
CA THR A 557 -12.80 3.44 17.14
C THR A 557 -14.09 3.96 16.53
N ASP A 558 -13.99 4.40 15.28
CA ASP A 558 -15.09 4.76 14.38
C ASP A 558 -14.71 4.30 12.97
N THR A 559 -15.08 3.07 12.62
CA THR A 559 -14.68 2.44 11.36
C THR A 559 -15.81 1.57 10.76
N VAL A 560 -15.65 1.18 9.50
CA VAL A 560 -16.46 0.15 8.85
C VAL A 560 -15.45 -0.91 8.50
N LEU A 561 -15.67 -2.11 8.98
CA LEU A 561 -14.86 -3.27 8.64
C LEU A 561 -15.60 -4.08 7.57
N PHE A 562 -14.92 -5.07 7.02
CA PHE A 562 -15.45 -6.03 6.06
C PHE A 562 -16.73 -6.70 6.59
N SER A 563 -16.88 -6.78 7.92
CA SER A 563 -18.02 -7.36 8.61
C SER A 563 -19.10 -6.36 9.03
N GLY A 564 -18.89 -5.05 8.84
CA GLY A 564 -19.85 -4.00 9.19
C GLY A 564 -19.27 -2.82 10.00
N ALA A 565 -20.13 -1.84 10.29
CA ALA A 565 -19.77 -0.63 11.02
C ALA A 565 -19.51 -0.89 12.52
N VAL A 566 -18.50 -0.20 13.06
CA VAL A 566 -18.13 -0.26 14.49
C VAL A 566 -17.85 1.15 14.99
N LYS A 567 -18.57 1.55 16.04
CA LYS A 567 -18.29 2.77 16.79
C LYS A 567 -18.65 2.61 18.24
N PHE A 568 -17.69 2.88 19.13
CA PHE A 568 -17.93 2.80 20.57
C PHE A 568 -18.49 4.12 21.11
N ASP A 569 -19.55 4.04 21.92
CA ASP A 569 -20.00 5.16 22.74
C ASP A 569 -19.12 5.33 24.00
N ALA A 570 -19.51 6.26 24.87
CA ALA A 570 -18.79 6.52 26.12
C ALA A 570 -18.83 5.34 27.10
N GLN A 571 -19.84 4.47 27.00
CA GLN A 571 -20.02 3.26 27.78
C GLN A 571 -19.29 2.06 27.16
N GLY A 572 -18.78 2.21 25.92
CA GLY A 572 -18.10 1.18 25.17
C GLY A 572 -19.03 0.26 24.37
N ASN A 573 -20.32 0.56 24.31
CA ASN A 573 -21.25 -0.18 23.45
C ASN A 573 -20.99 0.18 21.99
N ASN A 574 -21.11 -0.82 21.10
CA ASN A 574 -21.14 -0.55 19.67
C ASN A 574 -22.51 0.03 19.31
N ILE A 575 -22.55 1.26 18.81
CA ILE A 575 -23.81 1.97 18.58
C ILE A 575 -24.57 1.48 17.33
N TYR A 576 -23.97 0.61 16.53
CA TYR A 576 -24.59 0.05 15.33
C TYR A 576 -25.32 -1.26 15.65
N GLY A 577 -26.61 -1.19 16.00
CA GLY A 577 -27.46 -2.36 16.28
C GLY A 577 -27.00 -3.16 17.51
N ASP A 578 -27.43 -4.44 17.63
CA ASP A 578 -26.95 -5.38 18.67
C ASP A 578 -25.53 -5.91 18.38
N SER A 579 -24.71 -5.16 17.64
CA SER A 579 -23.46 -5.64 17.06
C SER A 579 -22.32 -5.71 18.07
N THR A 580 -21.46 -6.70 17.87
CA THR A 580 -20.21 -6.93 18.59
C THR A 580 -19.03 -6.68 17.63
N PRO A 581 -17.80 -6.46 18.14
CA PRO A 581 -17.38 -6.44 19.55
C PRO A 581 -17.91 -5.23 20.33
N VAL A 582 -17.90 -5.31 21.66
CA VAL A 582 -18.11 -4.18 22.57
C VAL A 582 -16.86 -3.96 23.43
N LEU A 583 -16.58 -2.72 23.81
CA LEU A 583 -15.47 -2.35 24.66
C LEU A 583 -15.94 -2.32 26.12
N ILE A 584 -15.32 -3.12 26.97
CA ILE A 584 -15.62 -3.13 28.41
C ILE A 584 -14.79 -2.04 29.09
N ARG A 585 -15.44 -1.21 29.91
CA ARG A 585 -14.80 -0.15 30.72
C ARG A 585 -15.32 -0.13 32.16
N GLY A 586 -14.51 0.41 33.08
CA GLY A 586 -14.82 0.61 34.49
C GLY A 586 -15.65 1.82 34.84
#